data_AF-A0A3M7R647-F1
#
_entry.id   AF-A0A3M7R647-F1
#
_cell.length_a   1.000
_cell.length_b   1.000
_cell.length_c   1.000
_cell.angle_alpha   90.00
_cell.angle_beta   90.00
_cell.angle_gamma   90.00
#
_symmetry.space_group_name_H-M   'P 1'
#
loop_
_entity.id
_entity.type
_entity.pdbx_description
1 polymer ?
#
loop_
_entity_poly.entity_id
_entity_poly.type
_entity_poly.pdbx_seq_one_letter_code
_entity_poly.pdbx_strand_id
1 'polypeptide(L)'
;MDYLNEANWATCPPATAAITQSHNSWLRYLSAKFNTLETRICLLETENRNQSIQIATLQKENDSLKHTTANNTNESSTVMNPNQTFASMLQGNNQKSESEMVMLTKVSQEFKRREKIENNIIISGLPEHESDNQDEKNRHDVTEVGKILEALGVDKTKCKRVARIRVRAQTTNTNNDSVNATRPAMMLVELKDNESKRLIITQSRVLARDNNYKNVYINQDRTITERIFDKQLREDKKDRNSKLEHVETVNNITLRYKKDAQGKRWFWGIRNDELVWVLHQDDRL
;
A
#
# COMPACT_ATOMS: atom_id res chain seq x y z
N MET A 1 31.60 67.58 32.09
CA MET A 1 31.78 66.93 30.78
C MET A 1 32.19 65.46 30.95
N ASP A 2 31.79 64.76 32.03
CA ASP A 2 32.35 63.42 32.34
C ASP A 2 31.32 62.46 32.97
N TYR A 3 30.16 62.27 32.33
CA TYR A 3 29.18 61.24 32.76
C TYR A 3 28.98 60.12 31.71
N LEU A 4 29.76 60.14 30.62
CA LEU A 4 29.69 59.11 29.57
C LEU A 4 30.83 58.07 29.62
N ASN A 5 31.82 58.24 30.51
CA ASN A 5 33.01 57.36 30.58
C ASN A 5 32.92 56.23 31.62
N GLU A 6 31.85 56.13 32.42
CA GLU A 6 31.70 55.09 33.46
C GLU A 6 30.64 54.03 33.14
N ALA A 7 30.09 54.04 31.92
CA ALA A 7 29.22 52.96 31.52
C ALA A 7 30.08 51.76 31.07
N ASN A 8 30.21 50.77 31.96
CA ASN A 8 30.74 49.43 31.70
C ASN A 8 29.83 48.69 30.69
N TRP A 9 29.77 49.17 29.45
CA TRP A 9 29.14 48.44 28.36
C TRP A 9 29.97 47.21 28.06
N ALA A 10 29.32 46.05 27.98
CA ALA A 10 29.99 44.82 27.58
C ALA A 10 30.70 45.04 26.24
N THR A 11 32.03 44.98 26.26
CA THR A 11 32.84 45.10 25.04
C THR A 11 32.58 43.86 24.18
N CYS A 12 32.15 44.08 22.94
CA CYS A 12 31.93 42.99 21.99
C CYS A 12 33.23 42.17 21.87
N PRO A 13 33.19 40.84 22.12
CA PRO A 13 34.37 40.02 22.00
C PRO A 13 34.93 40.09 20.57
N PRO A 14 36.27 40.04 20.39
CA PRO A 14 36.87 40.07 19.07
C PRO A 14 36.29 38.97 18.17
N ALA A 15 36.22 39.22 16.87
CA ALA A 15 35.61 38.31 15.88
C ALA A 15 36.25 36.89 15.88
N THR A 16 37.45 36.77 16.43
CA THR A 16 38.21 35.53 16.59
C THR A 16 37.87 34.74 17.86
N ALA A 17 37.10 35.31 18.79
CA ALA A 17 36.69 34.62 20.00
C ALA A 17 35.72 33.46 19.67
N ALA A 18 35.92 32.31 20.30
CA ALA A 18 35.15 31.10 20.05
C ALA A 18 33.62 31.29 20.22
N ILE A 19 33.22 32.17 21.14
CA ILE A 19 31.81 32.52 21.38
C ILE A 19 31.21 33.26 20.16
N THR A 20 31.99 34.14 19.53
CA THR A 20 31.57 34.91 18.34
C THR A 20 31.49 34.02 17.10
N GLN A 21 32.39 33.05 16.97
CA GLN A 21 32.34 32.04 15.90
C GLN A 21 31.12 31.11 16.05
N SER A 22 30.82 30.68 17.28
CA SER A 22 29.62 29.90 17.60
C SER A 22 28.35 30.67 17.22
N HIS A 23 28.23 31.94 17.65
CA HIS A 23 27.12 32.80 17.26
C HIS A 23 26.99 32.98 15.74
N ASN A 24 28.09 33.19 15.02
CA ASN A 24 28.05 33.34 13.57
C ASN A 24 27.56 32.07 12.87
N SER A 25 27.99 30.90 13.35
CA SER A 25 27.54 29.61 12.82
C SER A 25 26.03 29.39 13.03
N TRP A 26 25.51 29.75 14.20
CA TRP A 26 24.09 29.74 14.50
C TRP A 26 23.28 30.70 13.63
N LEU A 27 23.77 31.93 13.42
CA LEU A 27 23.11 32.91 12.55
C LEU A 27 23.06 32.42 11.09
N ARG A 28 24.14 31.82 10.59
CA ARG A 28 24.16 31.21 9.25
C ARG A 28 23.19 30.04 9.12
N TYR A 29 23.14 29.17 10.14
CA TYR A 29 22.20 28.06 10.20
C TYR A 29 20.75 28.56 10.18
N LEU A 30 20.41 29.52 11.04
CA LEU A 30 19.09 30.14 11.08
C LEU A 30 18.73 30.78 9.75
N SER A 31 19.63 31.56 9.15
CA SER A 31 19.43 32.17 7.84
C SER A 31 19.14 31.12 6.76
N ALA A 32 19.90 30.02 6.71
CA ALA A 32 19.63 28.94 5.77
C ALA A 32 18.26 28.27 5.99
N LYS A 33 17.84 28.12 7.26
CA LYS A 33 16.50 27.61 7.60
C LYS A 33 15.40 28.56 7.18
N PHE A 34 15.57 29.88 7.39
CA PHE A 34 14.61 30.88 6.92
C PHE A 34 14.47 30.87 5.40
N ASN A 35 15.57 30.79 4.64
CA ASN A 35 15.50 30.70 3.17
C ASN A 35 14.81 29.42 2.70
N THR A 36 15.02 28.29 3.40
CA THR A 36 14.32 27.04 3.11
C THR A 36 12.82 27.15 3.39
N LEU A 37 12.45 27.88 4.43
CA LEU A 37 11.05 28.10 4.81
C LEU A 37 10.36 29.05 3.82
N GLU A 38 11.03 30.13 3.43
CA GLU A 38 10.57 31.08 2.42
C GLU A 38 10.32 30.40 1.06
N THR A 39 11.27 29.59 0.58
CA THR A 39 11.10 28.82 -0.65
C THR A 39 9.93 27.84 -0.56
N ARG A 40 9.73 27.19 0.59
CA ARG A 40 8.59 26.28 0.80
C ARG A 40 7.25 27.02 0.80
N ILE A 41 7.17 28.20 1.42
CA ILE A 41 5.98 29.05 1.41
C ILE A 41 5.64 29.45 -0.02
N CYS A 42 6.61 29.94 -0.80
CA CYS A 42 6.41 30.34 -2.19
C CYS A 42 5.88 29.19 -3.07
N LEU A 43 6.40 27.97 -2.89
CA LEU A 43 5.90 26.78 -3.60
C LEU A 43 4.46 26.45 -3.22
N LEU A 44 4.12 26.48 -1.92
CA LEU A 44 2.76 26.22 -1.44
C LEU A 44 1.75 27.27 -1.91
N GLU A 45 2.15 28.54 -1.95
CA GLU A 45 1.31 29.61 -2.50
C GLU A 45 1.05 29.43 -3.99
N THR A 46 2.05 29.02 -4.75
CA THR A 46 1.92 28.73 -6.18
C THR A 46 1.00 27.53 -6.42
N GLU A 47 1.15 26.47 -5.62
CA GLU A 47 0.28 25.29 -5.68
C GLU A 47 -1.18 25.62 -5.34
N ASN A 48 -1.41 26.42 -4.28
CA ASN A 48 -2.75 26.89 -3.91
C ASN A 48 -3.40 27.75 -5.01
N ARG A 49 -2.62 28.61 -5.69
CA ARG A 49 -3.12 29.38 -6.84
C ARG A 49 -3.52 28.45 -7.98
N ASN A 50 -2.69 27.46 -8.30
CA ASN A 50 -2.99 26.49 -9.36
C ASN A 50 -4.23 25.66 -9.04
N GLN A 51 -4.38 25.19 -7.80
CA GLN A 51 -5.57 24.48 -7.34
C GLN A 51 -6.82 25.37 -7.43
N SER A 52 -6.73 26.65 -7.05
CA SER A 52 -7.84 27.60 -7.16
C SER A 52 -8.28 27.81 -8.61
N ILE A 53 -7.32 27.91 -9.55
CA ILE A 53 -7.61 28.02 -10.99
C ILE A 53 -8.29 26.74 -11.51
N GLN A 54 -7.80 25.56 -11.09
CA GLN A 54 -8.39 24.28 -11.49
C GLN A 54 -9.83 24.15 -10.97
N ILE A 55 -10.07 24.51 -9.70
CA ILE A 55 -11.41 24.51 -9.11
C ILE A 55 -12.34 25.45 -9.88
N ALA A 56 -11.90 26.67 -10.17
CA ALA A 56 -12.71 27.63 -10.95
C ALA A 56 -13.02 27.11 -12.37
N THR A 57 -12.08 26.39 -12.98
CA THR A 57 -12.26 25.79 -14.31
C THR A 57 -13.29 24.65 -14.26
N LEU A 58 -13.17 23.74 -13.30
CA LEU A 58 -14.12 22.65 -13.09
C LEU A 58 -15.52 23.15 -12.70
N GLN A 59 -15.60 24.25 -11.94
CA GLN A 59 -16.89 24.89 -11.63
C GLN A 59 -17.55 25.42 -12.90
N LYS A 60 -16.80 26.13 -13.76
CA LYS A 60 -17.33 26.60 -15.07
C LYS A 60 -17.77 25.44 -15.97
N GLU A 61 -17.03 24.35 -15.99
CA GLU A 61 -17.40 23.15 -16.75
C GLU A 61 -18.69 22.52 -16.19
N ASN A 62 -18.79 22.37 -14.88
CA ASN A 62 -20.00 21.89 -14.22
C ASN A 62 -21.21 22.79 -14.47
N ASP A 63 -21.05 24.11 -14.43
CA ASP A 63 -22.14 25.04 -14.70
C ASP A 63 -22.56 24.98 -16.18
N SER A 64 -21.59 24.84 -17.10
CA SER A 64 -21.87 24.63 -18.52
C SER A 64 -22.62 23.32 -18.77
N LEU A 65 -22.25 22.23 -18.08
CA LEU A 65 -22.94 20.94 -18.12
C LEU A 65 -24.34 21.02 -17.51
N LYS A 66 -24.52 21.74 -16.40
CA LYS A 66 -25.85 22.00 -15.82
C LYS A 66 -26.74 22.77 -16.77
N HIS A 67 -26.22 23.79 -17.46
CA HIS A 67 -26.99 24.57 -18.44
C HIS A 67 -27.35 23.76 -19.70
N THR A 68 -26.44 22.92 -20.21
CA THR A 68 -26.79 21.99 -21.31
C THR A 68 -27.81 20.93 -20.88
N THR A 69 -27.73 20.46 -19.63
CA THR A 69 -28.71 19.51 -19.09
C THR A 69 -30.08 20.19 -18.87
N ALA A 70 -30.11 21.41 -18.34
CA ALA A 70 -31.32 22.19 -18.09
C ALA A 70 -32.04 22.59 -19.39
N ASN A 71 -31.30 22.93 -20.46
CA ASN A 71 -31.90 23.24 -21.76
C ASN A 71 -32.53 22.00 -22.45
N ASN A 72 -32.13 20.79 -22.05
CA ASN A 72 -32.72 19.53 -22.50
C ASN A 72 -33.82 18.98 -21.55
N THR A 73 -34.08 19.63 -20.42
CA THR A 73 -35.08 19.21 -19.40
C THR A 73 -36.09 20.30 -19.11
N ASN A 74 -36.65 20.90 -20.16
CA ASN A 74 -37.84 21.74 -20.05
C ASN A 74 -39.14 20.96 -19.79
N GLU A 75 -39.06 19.74 -19.27
CA GLU A 75 -40.20 19.08 -18.64
C GLU A 75 -39.77 18.34 -17.36
N SER A 76 -40.39 18.73 -16.25
CA SER A 76 -40.43 18.06 -14.95
C SER A 76 -39.30 18.35 -13.96
N SER A 77 -39.50 19.43 -13.20
CA SER A 77 -38.84 19.69 -11.92
C SER A 77 -39.32 18.71 -10.85
N THR A 78 -38.40 18.07 -10.11
CA THR A 78 -38.71 17.68 -8.72
C THR A 78 -37.46 17.58 -7.84
N VAL A 79 -37.55 18.35 -6.75
CA VAL A 79 -36.72 18.46 -5.54
C VAL A 79 -35.88 17.22 -5.18
N MET A 80 -34.56 17.41 -5.03
CA MET A 80 -33.63 16.38 -4.56
C MET A 80 -33.70 16.18 -3.04
N ASN A 81 -33.84 14.92 -2.62
CA ASN A 81 -33.76 14.45 -1.23
C ASN A 81 -32.46 13.62 -1.04
N PRO A 82 -31.78 13.66 0.13
CA PRO A 82 -30.43 13.15 0.32
C PRO A 82 -30.31 11.61 0.55
N ASN A 83 -31.37 10.84 0.30
CA ASN A 83 -31.39 9.38 0.49
C ASN A 83 -31.55 8.62 -0.84
N GLN A 84 -30.57 8.76 -1.74
CA GLN A 84 -30.58 8.04 -3.01
C GLN A 84 -29.82 6.71 -2.92
N THR A 85 -30.58 5.62 -2.79
CA THR A 85 -30.14 4.21 -2.84
C THR A 85 -29.75 3.81 -4.28
N PHE A 86 -28.90 2.79 -4.46
CA PHE A 86 -28.43 2.24 -5.76
C PHE A 86 -29.50 2.11 -6.86
N ALA A 87 -30.76 1.86 -6.51
CA ALA A 87 -31.88 1.78 -7.44
C ALA A 87 -32.23 3.14 -8.09
N SER A 88 -32.09 4.27 -7.38
CA SER A 88 -32.43 5.60 -7.91
C SER A 88 -31.35 6.16 -8.86
N MET A 89 -30.12 5.66 -8.81
CA MET A 89 -29.06 5.99 -9.80
C MET A 89 -29.24 5.27 -11.15
N LEU A 90 -30.08 4.24 -11.22
CA LEU A 90 -30.42 3.50 -12.43
C LEU A 90 -31.68 4.02 -13.12
N GLN A 91 -32.54 4.75 -12.40
CA GLN A 91 -33.78 5.31 -12.93
C GLN A 91 -33.64 6.72 -13.52
N GLY A 92 -32.56 7.45 -13.20
CA GLY A 92 -32.26 8.75 -13.80
C GLY A 92 -31.27 8.63 -14.96
N ASN A 93 -31.74 8.97 -16.17
CA ASN A 93 -31.03 9.12 -17.45
C ASN A 93 -30.89 7.87 -18.33
N ASN A 94 -31.76 7.81 -19.34
CA ASN A 94 -31.77 6.92 -20.51
C ASN A 94 -30.56 7.08 -21.47
N GLN A 95 -29.40 7.56 -21.01
CA GLN A 95 -28.21 7.77 -21.85
C GLN A 95 -26.88 7.54 -21.14
N LYS A 96 -26.77 6.54 -20.25
CA LYS A 96 -25.43 6.00 -19.95
C LYS A 96 -25.01 5.16 -21.15
N SER A 97 -23.83 5.42 -21.71
CA SER A 97 -23.33 4.63 -22.83
C SER A 97 -23.25 3.16 -22.41
N GLU A 98 -23.54 2.23 -23.31
CA GLU A 98 -23.48 0.78 -23.03
C GLU A 98 -22.15 0.39 -22.37
N SER A 99 -21.06 1.04 -22.78
CA SER A 99 -19.71 0.92 -22.22
C SER A 99 -19.64 1.26 -20.72
N GLU A 100 -20.25 2.37 -20.29
CA GLU A 100 -20.28 2.79 -18.88
C GLU A 100 -21.09 1.83 -18.03
N MET A 101 -22.22 1.31 -18.55
CA MET A 101 -23.04 0.34 -17.84
C MET A 101 -22.31 -0.99 -17.65
N VAL A 102 -21.57 -1.44 -18.68
CA VAL A 102 -20.71 -2.63 -18.60
C VAL A 102 -19.58 -2.42 -17.61
N MET A 103 -18.93 -1.25 -17.60
CA MET A 103 -17.88 -0.92 -16.63
C MET A 103 -18.41 -0.93 -15.21
N LEU A 104 -19.55 -0.28 -14.95
CA LEU A 104 -20.19 -0.25 -13.64
C LEU A 104 -20.57 -1.65 -13.14
N THR A 105 -21.05 -2.51 -14.04
CA THR A 105 -21.38 -3.91 -13.73
C THR A 105 -20.13 -4.69 -13.34
N LYS A 106 -19.03 -4.55 -14.10
CA LYS A 106 -17.75 -5.22 -13.79
C LYS A 106 -17.20 -4.78 -12.43
N VAL A 107 -17.24 -3.48 -12.15
CA VAL A 107 -16.82 -2.91 -10.85
C VAL A 107 -17.67 -3.48 -9.71
N SER A 108 -18.99 -3.52 -9.88
CA SER A 108 -19.91 -4.06 -8.87
C SER A 108 -19.67 -5.56 -8.61
N GLN A 109 -19.41 -6.34 -9.66
CA GLN A 109 -19.06 -7.76 -9.52
C GLN A 109 -17.72 -7.95 -8.79
N GLU A 110 -16.75 -7.08 -9.06
CA GLU A 110 -15.45 -7.11 -8.40
C GLU A 110 -15.57 -6.82 -6.90
N PHE A 111 -16.34 -5.79 -6.49
CA PHE A 111 -16.60 -5.51 -5.08
C PHE A 111 -17.24 -6.72 -4.36
N LYS A 112 -18.25 -7.34 -4.97
CA LYS A 112 -18.89 -8.54 -4.42
C LYS A 112 -17.93 -9.74 -4.31
N ARG A 113 -16.95 -9.85 -5.21
CA ARG A 113 -15.92 -10.90 -5.13
C ARG A 113 -14.94 -10.62 -4.01
N ARG A 114 -14.49 -9.37 -3.87
CA ARG A 114 -13.58 -8.94 -2.80
C ARG A 114 -14.17 -9.19 -1.42
N GLU A 115 -15.42 -8.79 -1.21
CA GLU A 115 -16.15 -9.02 0.03
C GLU A 115 -16.21 -10.52 0.39
N LYS A 116 -16.46 -11.39 -0.59
CA LYS A 116 -16.52 -12.85 -0.37
C LYS A 116 -15.19 -13.48 0.02
N ILE A 117 -14.07 -12.90 -0.40
CA ILE A 117 -12.72 -13.43 -0.12
C ILE A 117 -11.96 -12.59 0.90
N GLU A 118 -12.60 -11.57 1.47
CA GLU A 118 -11.93 -10.61 2.33
C GLU A 118 -11.25 -11.29 3.52
N ASN A 119 -11.88 -12.32 4.09
CA ASN A 119 -11.33 -13.05 5.24
C ASN A 119 -10.53 -14.30 4.86
N ASN A 120 -10.22 -14.48 3.58
CA ASN A 120 -9.49 -15.65 3.10
C ASN A 120 -7.97 -15.43 3.14
N ILE A 121 -7.26 -16.51 3.43
CA ILE A 121 -5.82 -16.64 3.27
C ILE A 121 -5.50 -17.89 2.47
N ILE A 122 -4.33 -17.86 1.83
CA ILE A 122 -3.77 -18.99 1.08
C ILE A 122 -2.49 -19.43 1.77
N ILE A 123 -2.41 -20.71 2.13
CA ILE A 123 -1.21 -21.34 2.70
C ILE A 123 -0.59 -22.24 1.62
N SER A 124 0.69 -22.05 1.35
CA SER A 124 1.47 -22.83 0.38
C SER A 124 2.57 -23.62 1.09
N GLY A 125 2.95 -24.78 0.55
CA GLY A 125 4.07 -25.59 1.06
C GLY A 125 3.71 -26.61 2.14
N LEU A 126 2.42 -26.82 2.42
CA LEU A 126 1.95 -27.87 3.32
C LEU A 126 1.95 -29.23 2.63
N PRO A 127 2.59 -30.27 3.20
CA PRO A 127 2.62 -31.61 2.60
C PRO A 127 1.22 -32.19 2.44
N GLU A 128 1.04 -33.03 1.42
CA GLU A 128 -0.20 -33.76 1.18
C GLU A 128 -0.19 -35.09 1.92
N HIS A 129 -1.35 -35.51 2.41
CA HIS A 129 -1.50 -36.83 3.01
C HIS A 129 -1.71 -37.89 1.93
N GLU A 130 -0.96 -38.99 1.99
CA GLU A 130 -0.92 -40.05 0.96
C GLU A 130 -2.05 -41.09 1.07
N SER A 131 -3.05 -40.89 1.93
CA SER A 131 -4.20 -41.82 2.03
C SER A 131 -5.01 -41.83 0.73
N ASP A 132 -5.74 -42.92 0.43
CA ASP A 132 -6.72 -42.90 -0.66
C ASP A 132 -8.07 -42.32 -0.21
N ASN A 133 -8.31 -42.26 1.10
CA ASN A 133 -9.53 -41.74 1.69
C ASN A 133 -9.54 -40.21 1.76
N GLN A 134 -10.51 -39.57 1.11
CA GLN A 134 -10.65 -38.11 1.06
C GLN A 134 -10.97 -37.51 2.43
N ASP A 135 -11.72 -38.21 3.28
CA ASP A 135 -12.09 -37.69 4.61
C ASP A 135 -10.89 -37.63 5.55
N GLU A 136 -10.00 -38.61 5.46
CA GLU A 136 -8.72 -38.60 6.18
C GLU A 136 -7.82 -37.45 5.72
N LYS A 137 -7.74 -37.19 4.41
CA LYS A 137 -7.01 -36.03 3.86
C LYS A 137 -7.55 -34.72 4.43
N ASN A 138 -8.87 -34.55 4.39
CA ASN A 138 -9.52 -33.34 4.90
C ASN A 138 -9.25 -33.15 6.39
N ARG A 139 -9.34 -34.23 7.19
CA ARG A 139 -9.06 -34.19 8.62
C ARG A 139 -7.59 -33.87 8.91
N HIS A 140 -6.66 -34.44 8.16
CA HIS A 140 -5.24 -34.14 8.26
C HIS A 140 -4.98 -32.65 7.94
N ASP A 141 -5.53 -32.15 6.84
CA ASP A 141 -5.39 -30.76 6.42
C ASP A 141 -5.90 -29.76 7.46
N VAL A 142 -7.07 -30.02 8.04
CA VAL A 142 -7.63 -29.21 9.13
C VAL A 142 -6.71 -29.22 10.37
N THR A 143 -6.13 -30.38 10.68
CA THR A 143 -5.22 -30.55 11.81
C THR A 143 -3.93 -29.77 11.61
N GLU A 144 -3.31 -29.85 10.43
CA GLU A 144 -2.07 -29.14 10.09
C GLU A 144 -2.27 -27.62 10.04
N VAL A 145 -3.35 -27.16 9.40
CA VAL A 145 -3.72 -25.74 9.43
C VAL A 145 -3.94 -25.28 10.87
N GLY A 146 -4.60 -26.10 11.70
CA GLY A 146 -4.80 -25.79 13.11
C GLY A 146 -3.48 -25.59 13.87
N LYS A 147 -2.47 -26.43 13.65
CA LYS A 147 -1.14 -26.28 14.28
C LYS A 147 -0.47 -24.96 13.86
N ILE A 148 -0.55 -24.59 12.58
CA ILE A 148 -0.01 -23.32 12.09
C ILE A 148 -0.72 -22.12 12.74
N LEU A 149 -2.05 -22.16 12.81
CA LEU A 149 -2.82 -21.07 13.44
C LEU A 149 -2.46 -20.91 14.91
N GLU A 150 -2.32 -22.03 15.63
CA GLU A 150 -1.92 -22.04 17.04
C GLU A 150 -0.51 -21.48 17.24
N ALA A 151 0.45 -21.84 16.36
CA ALA A 151 1.80 -21.28 16.37
C ALA A 151 1.83 -19.77 16.10
N LEU A 152 0.82 -19.24 15.40
CA LEU A 152 0.63 -17.80 15.16
C LEU A 152 -0.19 -17.09 16.23
N GLY A 153 -0.63 -17.80 17.28
CA GLY A 153 -1.45 -17.26 18.36
C GLY A 153 -2.92 -17.04 17.99
N VAL A 154 -3.45 -17.76 16.99
CA VAL A 154 -4.86 -17.71 16.59
C VAL A 154 -5.56 -19.01 16.94
N ASP A 155 -6.70 -18.90 17.63
CA ASP A 155 -7.52 -20.05 17.97
C ASP A 155 -8.12 -20.71 16.71
N LYS A 156 -8.09 -22.04 16.68
CA LYS A 156 -8.63 -22.88 15.61
C LYS A 156 -10.13 -22.62 15.39
N THR A 157 -10.87 -22.20 16.43
CA THR A 157 -12.29 -21.86 16.32
C THR A 157 -12.57 -20.66 15.41
N LYS A 158 -11.56 -19.83 15.11
CA LYS A 158 -11.66 -18.70 14.18
C LYS A 158 -11.62 -19.13 12.71
N CYS A 159 -11.23 -20.37 12.43
CA CYS A 159 -11.29 -20.95 11.10
C CYS A 159 -12.72 -21.41 10.78
N LYS A 160 -13.28 -20.93 9.68
CA LYS A 160 -14.62 -21.32 9.18
C LYS A 160 -14.54 -22.48 8.21
N ARG A 161 -13.56 -22.46 7.29
CA ARG A 161 -13.40 -23.49 6.26
C ARG A 161 -11.93 -23.64 5.88
N VAL A 162 -11.52 -24.89 5.68
CA VAL A 162 -10.21 -25.28 5.13
C VAL A 162 -10.47 -26.14 3.91
N ALA A 163 -9.83 -25.84 2.79
CA ALA A 163 -9.94 -26.63 1.57
C ALA A 163 -8.68 -26.54 0.72
N ARG A 164 -8.28 -27.64 0.07
CA ARG A 164 -7.23 -27.60 -0.96
C ARG A 164 -7.76 -26.99 -2.25
N ILE A 165 -7.01 -26.05 -2.79
CA ILE A 165 -7.22 -25.52 -4.13
C ILE A 165 -6.63 -26.55 -5.09
N ARG A 166 -7.48 -27.43 -5.64
CA ARG A 166 -7.07 -28.35 -6.69
C ARG A 166 -6.66 -27.53 -7.91
N VAL A 167 -5.39 -27.62 -8.30
CA VAL A 167 -4.95 -27.16 -9.60
C VAL A 167 -5.64 -28.09 -10.60
N ARG A 168 -6.58 -27.58 -11.41
CA ARG A 168 -7.07 -28.34 -12.56
C ARG A 168 -5.83 -28.63 -13.40
N ALA A 169 -5.47 -29.91 -13.53
CA ALA A 169 -4.41 -30.33 -14.42
C ALA A 169 -4.67 -29.69 -15.78
N GLN A 170 -3.83 -28.74 -16.17
CA GLN A 170 -3.74 -28.36 -17.57
C GLN A 170 -3.19 -29.60 -18.26
N THR A 171 -4.05 -30.33 -18.94
CA THR A 171 -3.68 -31.27 -19.99
C THR A 171 -2.98 -30.48 -21.09
N THR A 172 -1.70 -30.17 -20.89
CA THR A 172 -0.78 -29.79 -21.94
C THR A 172 0.29 -30.85 -21.99
N ASN A 173 0.09 -31.78 -22.92
CA ASN A 173 1.11 -32.70 -23.42
C ASN A 173 2.32 -31.90 -23.90
N THR A 174 3.26 -31.61 -23.00
CA THR A 174 4.59 -31.16 -23.36
C THR A 174 5.57 -31.85 -22.43
N ASN A 175 6.41 -32.71 -23.01
CA ASN A 175 7.38 -33.61 -22.39
C ASN A 175 8.51 -32.93 -21.58
N ASN A 176 8.19 -31.96 -20.71
CA ASN A 176 9.13 -31.26 -19.82
C ASN A 176 8.64 -31.21 -18.36
N ASP A 177 7.69 -32.07 -17.98
CA ASP A 177 6.92 -31.97 -16.72
C ASP A 177 7.56 -32.61 -15.46
N SER A 178 8.87 -32.88 -15.44
CA SER A 178 9.51 -33.43 -14.24
C SER A 178 9.78 -32.42 -13.12
N VAL A 179 9.55 -31.12 -13.33
CA VAL A 179 9.84 -30.07 -12.33
C VAL A 179 8.60 -29.58 -11.57
N ASN A 180 7.39 -29.78 -12.11
CA ASN A 180 6.15 -29.26 -11.52
C ASN A 180 5.41 -30.29 -10.63
N ALA A 181 5.81 -31.57 -10.65
CA ALA A 181 5.15 -32.63 -9.90
C ALA A 181 5.40 -32.59 -8.37
N THR A 182 6.36 -31.78 -7.89
CA THR A 182 6.81 -31.84 -6.48
C THR A 182 6.17 -30.78 -5.57
N ARG A 183 5.39 -29.83 -6.10
CA ARG A 183 4.83 -28.75 -5.27
C ARG A 183 3.45 -29.15 -4.74
N PRO A 184 3.26 -29.21 -3.41
CA PRO A 184 1.97 -29.57 -2.85
C PRO A 184 0.91 -28.50 -3.17
N ALA A 185 -0.34 -28.93 -3.29
CA ALA A 185 -1.48 -28.07 -3.55
C ALA A 185 -1.64 -27.02 -2.43
N MET A 186 -2.05 -25.82 -2.81
CA MET A 186 -2.27 -24.72 -1.88
C MET A 186 -3.54 -24.93 -1.06
N MET A 187 -3.52 -24.49 0.20
CA MET A 187 -4.68 -24.47 1.09
C MET A 187 -5.37 -23.12 1.03
N LEU A 188 -6.68 -23.12 0.82
CA LEU A 188 -7.56 -21.99 1.10
C LEU A 188 -8.08 -22.12 2.52
N VAL A 189 -7.91 -21.07 3.31
CA VAL A 189 -8.45 -20.98 4.67
C VAL A 189 -9.32 -19.73 4.77
N GLU A 190 -10.59 -19.94 5.10
CA GLU A 190 -11.57 -18.87 5.32
C GLU A 190 -11.71 -18.64 6.83
N LEU A 191 -11.44 -17.41 7.26
CA LEU A 191 -11.52 -17.01 8.66
C LEU A 191 -12.87 -16.34 8.96
N LYS A 192 -13.26 -16.35 10.23
CA LYS A 192 -14.50 -15.70 10.70
C LYS A 192 -14.37 -14.18 10.75
N ASP A 193 -13.17 -13.66 11.02
CA ASP A 193 -12.92 -12.23 11.22
C ASP A 193 -11.63 -11.75 10.54
N ASN A 194 -11.63 -10.46 10.18
CA ASN A 194 -10.51 -9.80 9.49
C ASN A 194 -9.34 -9.53 10.46
N GLU A 195 -9.59 -9.41 11.77
CA GLU A 195 -8.54 -9.20 12.78
C GLU A 195 -7.58 -10.40 12.84
N SER A 196 -8.13 -11.61 12.90
CA SER A 196 -7.35 -12.85 12.85
C SER A 196 -6.54 -12.94 11.57
N LYS A 197 -7.13 -12.57 10.42
CA LYS A 197 -6.41 -12.52 9.13
C LYS A 197 -5.22 -11.58 9.20
N ARG A 198 -5.40 -10.34 9.68
CA ARG A 198 -4.32 -9.35 9.79
C ARG A 198 -3.21 -9.82 10.71
N LEU A 199 -3.58 -10.43 11.85
CA LEU A 199 -2.63 -11.02 12.79
C LEU A 199 -1.80 -12.13 12.13
N ILE A 200 -2.46 -13.08 11.46
CA ILE A 200 -1.81 -14.17 10.73
C ILE A 200 -0.84 -13.65 9.68
N ILE A 201 -1.26 -12.70 8.83
CA ILE A 201 -0.40 -12.16 7.78
C ILE A 201 0.82 -11.43 8.37
N THR A 202 0.63 -10.69 9.45
CA THR A 202 1.72 -9.98 10.13
C THR A 202 2.73 -10.94 10.78
N GLN A 203 2.22 -11.96 11.47
CA GLN A 203 3.03 -12.95 12.19
C GLN A 203 3.58 -14.07 11.30
N SER A 204 3.07 -14.23 10.07
CA SER A 204 3.51 -15.28 9.13
C SER A 204 5.02 -15.31 8.90
N ARG A 205 5.71 -14.16 9.01
CA ARG A 205 7.16 -14.05 8.87
C ARG A 205 7.92 -14.77 10.00
N VAL A 206 7.29 -14.98 11.15
CA VAL A 206 7.87 -15.71 12.27
C VAL A 206 8.00 -17.20 11.93
N LEU A 207 7.06 -17.77 11.16
CA LEU A 207 7.09 -19.18 10.75
C LEU A 207 8.35 -19.53 9.95
N ALA A 208 8.86 -18.58 9.16
CA ALA A 208 10.09 -18.78 8.40
C ALA A 208 11.34 -19.02 9.29
N ARG A 209 11.26 -18.70 10.59
CA ARG A 209 12.33 -18.96 11.58
C ARG A 209 12.23 -20.35 12.20
N ASP A 210 11.07 -20.99 12.12
CA ASP A 210 10.85 -22.35 12.60
C ASP A 210 11.24 -23.35 11.50
N ASN A 211 12.06 -24.34 11.85
CA ASN A 211 12.49 -25.38 10.92
C ASN A 211 11.30 -26.22 10.41
N ASN A 212 10.23 -26.34 11.18
CA ASN A 212 9.02 -27.07 10.79
C ASN A 212 8.22 -26.35 9.70
N TYR A 213 8.33 -25.02 9.63
CA TYR A 213 7.51 -24.17 8.76
C TYR A 213 8.33 -23.35 7.76
N LYS A 214 9.63 -23.66 7.60
CA LYS A 214 10.55 -22.94 6.71
C LYS A 214 10.05 -22.82 5.27
N ASN A 215 9.34 -23.84 4.79
CA ASN A 215 8.80 -23.88 3.42
C ASN A 215 7.32 -23.50 3.35
N VAL A 216 6.72 -23.06 4.45
CA VAL A 216 5.32 -22.67 4.54
C VAL A 216 5.20 -21.16 4.35
N TYR A 217 4.36 -20.77 3.39
CA TYR A 217 4.11 -19.36 3.08
C TYR A 217 2.63 -19.06 3.21
N ILE A 218 2.30 -17.94 3.86
CA ILE A 218 0.93 -17.49 4.03
C ILE A 218 0.75 -16.17 3.30
N ASN A 219 -0.22 -16.13 2.40
CA ASN A 219 -0.58 -14.95 1.62
C ASN A 219 -2.05 -14.62 1.78
N GLN A 220 -2.42 -13.36 1.58
CA GLN A 220 -3.82 -12.96 1.46
C GLN A 220 -4.40 -13.51 0.14
N ASP A 221 -5.63 -14.01 0.17
CA ASP A 221 -6.36 -14.29 -1.06
C ASP A 221 -6.76 -12.96 -1.72
N ARG A 222 -6.49 -12.87 -3.01
CA ARG A 222 -6.67 -11.66 -3.81
C ARG A 222 -7.41 -12.01 -5.09
N THR A 223 -8.24 -11.09 -5.56
CA THR A 223 -8.89 -11.24 -6.86
C THR A 223 -7.85 -11.20 -7.98
N ILE A 224 -8.26 -11.60 -9.19
CA ILE A 224 -7.38 -11.56 -10.36
C ILE A 224 -6.89 -10.13 -10.61
N THR A 225 -7.79 -9.14 -10.52
CA THR A 225 -7.46 -7.73 -10.72
C THR A 225 -6.47 -7.22 -9.68
N GLU A 226 -6.66 -7.58 -8.39
CA GLU A 226 -5.73 -7.22 -7.32
C GLU A 226 -4.35 -7.86 -7.50
N ARG A 227 -4.28 -9.10 -7.98
CA ARG A 227 -3.02 -9.78 -8.29
C ARG A 227 -2.27 -9.08 -9.43
N ILE A 228 -2.98 -8.68 -10.47
CA ILE A 228 -2.40 -7.94 -11.61
C ILE A 228 -1.87 -6.59 -11.12
N PHE A 229 -2.66 -5.87 -10.33
CA PHE A 229 -2.26 -4.58 -9.77
C PHE A 229 -1.03 -4.70 -8.86
N ASP A 230 -1.00 -5.68 -7.95
CA ASP A 230 0.16 -5.91 -7.08
C ASP A 230 1.41 -6.32 -7.86
N LYS A 231 1.24 -7.14 -8.90
CA LYS A 231 2.33 -7.49 -9.81
C LYS A 231 2.92 -6.24 -10.47
N GLN A 232 2.06 -5.36 -10.99
CA GLN A 232 2.49 -4.09 -11.57
C GLN A 232 3.25 -3.23 -10.56
N LEU A 233 2.72 -3.09 -9.33
CA LEU A 233 3.41 -2.33 -8.27
C LEU A 233 4.80 -2.90 -7.96
N ARG A 234 4.96 -4.23 -7.94
CA ARG A 234 6.27 -4.87 -7.71
C ARG A 234 7.23 -4.65 -8.87
N GLU A 235 6.74 -4.66 -10.10
CA GLU A 235 7.52 -4.37 -11.30
C GLU A 235 7.97 -2.91 -11.32
N ASP A 236 7.05 -1.98 -11.09
CA ASP A 236 7.34 -0.54 -10.97
C ASP A 236 8.32 -0.26 -9.82
N LYS A 237 8.15 -0.91 -8.66
CA LYS A 237 9.11 -0.85 -7.55
C LYS A 237 10.51 -1.29 -8.02
N LYS A 238 10.59 -2.43 -8.71
CA LYS A 238 11.86 -3.01 -9.16
C LYS A 238 12.52 -2.09 -10.19
N ASP A 239 11.75 -1.53 -11.11
CA ASP A 239 12.23 -0.57 -12.11
C ASP A 239 12.71 0.74 -11.47
N ARG A 240 11.92 1.33 -10.56
CA ARG A 240 12.36 2.55 -9.85
C ARG A 240 13.59 2.31 -8.98
N ASN A 241 13.69 1.16 -8.32
CA ASN A 241 14.86 0.81 -7.51
C ASN A 241 16.10 0.50 -8.38
N SER A 242 15.93 -0.07 -9.58
CA SER A 242 17.06 -0.34 -10.47
C SER A 242 17.74 0.97 -10.94
N LYS A 243 16.96 2.04 -11.08
CA LYS A 243 17.39 3.39 -11.46
C LYS A 243 18.03 4.21 -10.33
N LEU A 244 18.10 3.69 -9.10
CA LEU A 244 18.74 4.40 -7.99
C LEU A 244 20.27 4.37 -8.12
N GLU A 245 20.91 5.49 -7.75
CA GLU A 245 22.32 5.76 -7.99
C GLU A 245 23.26 4.92 -7.11
N HIS A 246 22.92 4.77 -5.83
CA HIS A 246 23.79 4.08 -4.89
C HIS A 246 23.45 2.59 -4.83
N VAL A 247 24.50 1.77 -4.80
CA VAL A 247 24.42 0.32 -4.71
C VAL A 247 25.33 -0.14 -3.57
N GLU A 248 24.80 -0.95 -2.68
CA GLU A 248 25.52 -1.53 -1.55
C GLU A 248 25.20 -3.03 -1.49
N THR A 249 26.22 -3.88 -1.35
CA THR A 249 26.01 -5.33 -1.23
C THR A 249 26.51 -5.81 0.12
N VAL A 250 25.58 -6.32 0.94
CA VAL A 250 25.86 -6.85 2.28
C VAL A 250 25.31 -8.26 2.35
N ASN A 251 26.13 -9.24 2.73
CA ASN A 251 25.72 -10.66 2.87
C ASN A 251 25.05 -11.23 1.60
N ASN A 252 25.61 -10.95 0.41
CA ASN A 252 25.03 -11.29 -0.90
C ASN A 252 23.65 -10.67 -1.20
N ILE A 253 23.23 -9.67 -0.43
CA ILE A 253 22.01 -8.90 -0.69
C ILE A 253 22.43 -7.54 -1.23
N THR A 254 22.14 -7.29 -2.50
CA THR A 254 22.37 -5.99 -3.15
C THR A 254 21.17 -5.08 -2.91
N LEU A 255 21.40 -3.97 -2.20
CA LEU A 255 20.47 -2.89 -1.98
C LEU A 255 20.81 -1.72 -2.90
N ARG A 256 19.78 -1.14 -3.53
CA ARG A 256 19.88 0.13 -4.25
C ARG A 256 19.08 1.22 -3.54
N TYR A 257 19.64 2.41 -3.42
CA TYR A 257 19.02 3.51 -2.68
C TYR A 257 19.47 4.90 -3.17
N LYS A 258 18.75 5.92 -2.74
CA LYS A 258 19.13 7.35 -2.80
C LYS A 258 19.58 7.80 -1.42
N LYS A 259 20.57 8.69 -1.32
CA LYS A 259 20.90 9.39 -0.08
C LYS A 259 20.23 10.76 -0.02
N ASP A 260 19.74 11.16 1.15
CA ASP A 260 19.30 12.54 1.39
C ASP A 260 20.47 13.43 1.84
N ALA A 261 20.19 14.71 2.10
CA ALA A 261 21.20 15.68 2.55
C ALA A 261 21.83 15.32 3.91
N GLN A 262 21.15 14.47 4.69
CA GLN A 262 21.57 13.97 5.98
C GLN A 262 22.28 12.62 5.88
N GLY A 263 22.48 12.10 4.66
CA GLY A 263 23.14 10.83 4.39
C GLY A 263 22.25 9.60 4.59
N LYS A 264 20.95 9.77 4.89
CA LYS A 264 20.03 8.66 5.12
C LYS A 264 19.65 7.99 3.81
N ARG A 265 19.49 6.67 3.83
CA ARG A 265 19.24 5.81 2.68
C ARG A 265 17.74 5.60 2.49
N TRP A 266 17.27 5.95 1.30
CA TRP A 266 15.88 5.86 0.89
C TRP A 266 15.74 4.96 -0.34
N PHE A 267 14.74 4.09 -0.34
CA PHE A 267 14.42 3.23 -1.49
C PHE A 267 12.91 3.18 -1.72
N TRP A 268 12.47 2.75 -2.89
CA TRP A 268 11.04 2.56 -3.16
C TRP A 268 10.54 1.29 -2.50
N GLY A 269 9.52 1.43 -1.66
CA GLY A 269 8.77 0.35 -1.04
C GLY A 269 7.28 0.44 -1.36
N ILE A 270 6.55 -0.62 -1.04
CA ILE A 270 5.09 -0.66 -1.16
C ILE A 270 4.50 -0.54 0.24
N ARG A 271 3.60 0.42 0.45
CA ARG A 271 2.83 0.66 1.69
C ARG A 271 1.41 1.03 1.31
N ASN A 272 0.42 0.40 1.95
CA ASN A 272 -1.00 0.65 1.69
C ASN A 272 -1.34 0.64 0.19
N ASP A 273 -0.81 -0.35 -0.55
CA ASP A 273 -1.00 -0.51 -1.99
C ASP A 273 -0.49 0.66 -2.86
N GLU A 274 0.46 1.44 -2.33
CA GLU A 274 1.12 2.55 -3.03
C GLU A 274 2.64 2.46 -2.98
N LEU A 275 3.30 3.05 -3.99
CA LEU A 275 4.75 3.20 -4.03
C LEU A 275 5.19 4.45 -3.27
N VAL A 276 5.97 4.25 -2.22
CA VAL A 276 6.46 5.32 -1.36
C VAL A 276 7.96 5.19 -1.11
N TRP A 277 8.59 6.31 -0.78
CA TRP A 277 9.95 6.30 -0.25
C TRP A 277 9.97 5.69 1.14
N VAL A 278 10.83 4.71 1.34
CA VAL A 278 11.00 4.01 2.61
C VAL A 278 12.42 4.20 3.09
N LEU A 279 12.54 4.63 4.35
CA LEU A 279 13.80 4.78 5.05
C LEU A 279 14.38 3.41 5.40
N HIS A 280 15.67 3.23 5.13
CA HIS A 280 16.44 2.04 5.47
C HIS A 280 16.38 1.76 6.98
N GLN A 281 16.37 0.48 7.36
CA GLN A 281 16.13 0.08 8.75
C GLN A 281 17.17 0.65 9.71
N ASP A 282 18.45 0.62 9.34
CA ASP A 282 19.53 1.12 10.22
C ASP A 282 19.51 2.65 10.38
N ASP A 283 18.82 3.37 9.49
CA ASP A 283 18.79 4.84 9.49
C ASP A 283 17.55 5.39 10.23
N ARG A 284 16.75 4.49 10.84
CA ARG A 284 15.56 4.81 11.65
C ARG A 284 15.88 5.09 13.12
N LEU A 285 17.04 4.65 13.58
CA LEU A 285 17.59 4.92 14.92
C LEU A 285 18.29 6.29 14.91
#